data_AF-A0A3N5WNZ0-F1
#
_entry.id   AF-A0A3N5WNZ0-F1
#
_cell.length_a   1.000
_cell.length_b   1.000
_cell.length_c   1.000
_cell.angle_alpha   90.00
_cell.angle_beta   90.00
_cell.angle_gamma   90.00
#
_symmetry.space_group_name_H-M   'P 1'
#
loop_
_entity.id
_entity.type
_entity.pdbx_description
1 polymer ?
#
loop_
_entity_poly.entity_id
_entity_poly.type
_entity_poly.pdbx_seq_one_letter_code
_entity_poly.pdbx_strand_id
1 'polypeptide(L)'
;SKYFAIIPAAFASTYPQLGVLNIMGLATSESAILSAVIFNAIVIVLLIPLALRGVPYRAVGAAKLLRDNLLIYGLGGLIAPFIGIKLIDMLLVALHLV
;
A
#
# COMPACT_ATOMS: atom_id res chain seq x y z
N SER A 1 -4.09 5.68 0.82
CA SER A 1 -2.81 5.08 1.24
C SER A 1 -1.70 5.34 0.22
N LYS A 2 -1.79 4.84 -1.04
CA LYS A 2 -0.72 4.97 -2.05
C LYS A 2 -0.28 6.40 -2.39
N TYR A 3 -1.20 7.36 -2.36
CA TYR A 3 -0.90 8.79 -2.59
C TYR A 3 0.13 9.37 -1.61
N PHE A 4 0.23 8.84 -0.39
CA PHE A 4 1.22 9.29 0.60
C PHE A 4 2.64 8.82 0.28
N ALA A 5 2.82 7.75 -0.50
CA ALA A 5 4.15 7.35 -0.97
C ALA A 5 4.56 8.14 -2.21
N ILE A 6 3.62 8.34 -3.13
CA ILE A 6 3.89 8.87 -4.47
C ILE A 6 4.04 10.39 -4.47
N ILE A 7 3.18 11.14 -3.76
CA ILE A 7 3.19 12.61 -3.81
C ILE A 7 4.49 13.20 -3.24
N PRO A 8 4.98 12.80 -2.05
CA PRO A 8 6.24 13.34 -1.54
C PRO A 8 7.40 12.97 -2.47
N ALA A 9 7.44 11.74 -2.97
CA ALA A 9 8.49 11.25 -3.84
C ALA A 9 8.54 11.99 -5.19
N ALA A 10 7.41 12.14 -5.86
CA ALA A 10 7.32 12.77 -7.18
C ALA A 10 7.63 14.28 -7.16
N PHE A 11 7.40 14.95 -6.02
CA PHE A 11 7.55 16.40 -5.92
C PHE A 11 8.73 16.85 -5.04
N ALA A 12 9.45 15.95 -4.37
CA ALA A 12 10.60 16.30 -3.53
C ALA A 12 11.73 17.03 -4.28
N SER A 13 11.87 16.80 -5.60
CA SER A 13 12.87 17.50 -6.44
C SER A 13 12.48 18.94 -6.77
N THR A 14 11.18 19.26 -6.77
CA THR A 14 10.66 20.59 -7.15
C THR A 14 10.23 21.43 -5.94
N TYR A 15 9.75 20.78 -4.88
CA TYR A 15 9.30 21.40 -3.63
C TYR A 15 9.82 20.61 -2.43
N PRO A 16 11.02 20.95 -1.90
CA PRO A 16 11.63 20.25 -0.77
C PRO A 16 10.77 20.26 0.50
N GLN A 17 9.85 21.24 0.63
CA GLN A 17 8.95 21.33 1.79
C GLN A 17 7.92 20.18 1.85
N LEU A 18 7.69 19.46 0.74
CA LEU A 18 6.82 18.27 0.71
C LEU A 18 7.49 17.02 1.31
N GLY A 19 8.79 17.07 1.62
CA GLY A 19 9.49 16.00 2.35
C GLY A 19 8.87 15.71 3.73
N VAL A 20 8.19 16.69 4.34
CA VAL A 20 7.49 16.54 5.63
C VAL A 20 6.26 15.61 5.53
N LEU A 21 5.69 15.43 4.32
CA LEU A 21 4.63 14.46 4.06
C LEU A 21 5.16 13.03 3.84
N ASN A 22 6.47 12.80 3.88
CA ASN A 22 7.08 11.46 3.91
C ASN A 22 6.83 10.78 5.28
N ILE A 23 5.56 10.52 5.58
CA ILE A 23 5.11 9.84 6.80
C ILE A 23 5.70 8.41 6.88
N MET A 24 6.15 7.85 5.74
CA MET A 24 6.73 6.50 5.66
C MET A 24 8.25 6.44 5.88
N GLY A 25 8.97 7.55 5.84
CA GLY A 25 10.43 7.59 6.02
C GLY A 25 11.20 6.82 4.96
N LEU A 26 10.71 6.82 3.70
CA LEU A 26 11.35 6.15 2.57
C LEU A 26 12.69 6.84 2.23
N ALA A 27 13.72 6.04 1.91
CA ALA A 27 15.12 6.49 1.85
C ALA A 27 15.40 7.46 0.69
N THR A 28 14.82 7.23 -0.48
CA THR A 28 14.90 8.13 -1.65
C THR A 28 13.55 8.21 -2.38
N SER A 29 13.33 9.32 -3.09
CA SER A 29 12.12 9.48 -3.92
C SER A 29 12.00 8.41 -5.01
N GLU A 30 13.12 7.95 -5.54
CA GLU A 30 13.15 6.94 -6.60
C GLU A 30 12.76 5.55 -6.06
N SER A 31 13.32 5.15 -4.91
CA SER A 31 12.98 3.86 -4.28
C SER A 31 11.52 3.81 -3.84
N ALA A 32 10.95 4.94 -3.40
CA ALA A 32 9.55 5.07 -3.03
C ALA A 32 8.59 4.81 -4.20
N ILE A 33 8.89 5.39 -5.37
CA ILE A 33 8.07 5.20 -6.59
C ILE A 33 8.19 3.75 -7.06
N LEU A 34 9.42 3.21 -7.13
CA LEU A 34 9.65 1.82 -7.53
C LEU A 34 8.93 0.84 -6.61
N SER A 35 9.04 1.03 -5.29
CA SER A 35 8.36 0.19 -4.31
C SER A 35 6.84 0.23 -4.45
N ALA A 36 6.26 1.40 -4.72
CA ALA A 36 4.83 1.56 -4.94
C ALA A 36 4.33 0.86 -6.22
N VAL A 37 5.14 0.88 -7.30
CA VAL A 37 4.83 0.19 -8.56
C VAL A 37 4.96 -1.32 -8.40
N ILE A 38 6.04 -1.80 -7.77
CA ILE A 38 6.26 -3.23 -7.49
C ILE A 38 5.13 -3.78 -6.62
N PHE A 39 4.73 -3.05 -5.57
CA PHE A 39 3.61 -3.45 -4.71
C PHE A 39 2.31 -3.61 -5.51
N ASN A 40 2.02 -2.72 -6.47
CA ASN A 40 0.85 -2.84 -7.33
C ASN A 40 0.88 -4.13 -8.17
N ALA A 41 2.03 -4.48 -8.74
CA ALA A 41 2.17 -5.69 -9.53
C ALA A 41 1.94 -6.95 -8.67
N ILE A 42 2.54 -7.00 -7.48
CA ILE A 42 2.43 -8.15 -6.56
C ILE A 42 1.00 -8.27 -6.00
N VAL A 43 0.39 -7.17 -5.57
CA VAL A 43 -0.90 -7.23 -4.86
C VAL A 43 -2.02 -7.74 -5.77
N ILE A 44 -1.96 -7.49 -7.08
CA ILE A 44 -2.92 -8.03 -8.05
C ILE A 44 -2.84 -9.57 -8.05
N VAL A 45 -1.63 -10.13 -8.21
CA VAL A 45 -1.43 -11.58 -8.26
C VAL A 45 -1.89 -12.25 -6.97
N LEU A 46 -1.60 -11.65 -5.81
CA LEU A 46 -2.04 -12.16 -4.51
C LEU A 46 -3.57 -12.15 -4.33
N LEU A 47 -4.27 -11.22 -4.97
CA LEU A 47 -5.73 -11.10 -4.86
C LEU A 47 -6.49 -11.96 -5.87
N ILE A 48 -5.85 -12.45 -6.95
CA ILE A 48 -6.47 -13.39 -7.91
C ILE A 48 -7.14 -14.59 -7.24
N PRO A 49 -6.47 -15.38 -6.37
CA PRO A 49 -7.10 -16.55 -5.76
C PRO A 49 -8.29 -16.18 -4.88
N LEU A 50 -8.26 -15.01 -4.22
CA LEU A 50 -9.38 -14.50 -3.44
C LEU A 50 -10.56 -14.13 -4.35
N ALA A 51 -10.29 -13.50 -5.50
CA ALA A 51 -11.32 -13.15 -6.48
C ALA A 51 -11.97 -14.39 -7.10
N LEU A 52 -11.20 -15.46 -7.33
CA LEU A 52 -11.71 -16.72 -7.89
C LEU A 52 -12.51 -17.56 -6.89
N ARG A 53 -12.10 -17.59 -5.61
CA ARG A 53 -12.81 -18.32 -4.55
C ARG A 53 -14.07 -17.61 -4.07
N GLY A 54 -14.14 -16.29 -4.26
CA GLY A 54 -15.21 -15.46 -3.73
C GLY A 54 -15.13 -15.28 -2.21
N VAL A 55 -15.81 -14.27 -1.70
CA VAL A 55 -15.91 -14.02 -0.25
C VAL A 55 -17.11 -14.79 0.29
N PRO A 56 -16.94 -15.69 1.28
CA PRO A 56 -18.04 -16.49 1.80
C PRO A 56 -19.12 -15.58 2.43
N TYR A 57 -20.34 -15.67 1.90
CA TYR A 57 -21.47 -14.89 2.41
C TYR A 57 -21.97 -15.46 3.75
N ARG A 58 -22.18 -14.58 4.73
CA ARG A 58 -22.81 -14.92 6.01
C ARG A 58 -24.17 -14.22 6.11
N ALA A 59 -25.21 -14.97 6.44
CA ALA A 59 -26.55 -14.43 6.73
C ALA A 59 -26.55 -13.71 8.09
N VAL A 60 -26.01 -12.50 8.09
CA VAL A 60 -26.06 -11.54 9.21
C VAL A 60 -26.78 -10.28 8.73
N GLY A 61 -27.43 -9.57 9.67
CA GLY A 61 -28.13 -8.32 9.34
C GLY A 61 -27.21 -7.34 8.59
N ALA A 62 -27.77 -6.64 7.59
CA ALA A 62 -27.02 -5.82 6.65
C ALA A 62 -26.10 -4.80 7.32
N ALA A 63 -26.54 -4.16 8.42
CA ALA A 63 -25.73 -3.21 9.17
C ALA A 63 -24.49 -3.86 9.82
N LYS A 64 -24.62 -5.08 10.34
CA LYS A 64 -23.50 -5.83 10.93
C LYS A 64 -22.53 -6.30 9.86
N LEU A 65 -23.06 -6.83 8.75
CA LEU A 65 -22.26 -7.24 7.60
C LEU A 65 -21.44 -6.08 7.01
N LEU A 66 -22.04 -4.90 6.85
CA LEU A 66 -21.34 -3.71 6.34
C LEU A 66 -20.20 -3.28 7.26
N ARG A 67 -20.44 -3.25 8.58
CA ARG A 67 -19.43 -2.87 9.57
C ARG A 67 -18.26 -3.85 9.59
N ASP A 68 -18.53 -5.14 9.56
CA ASP A 68 -17.48 -6.17 9.56
C ASP A 68 -16.65 -6.12 8.27
N ASN A 69 -17.28 -5.89 7.12
CA ASN A 69 -16.57 -5.72 5.85
C ASN A 69 -15.71 -4.45 5.82
N LEU A 70 -16.21 -3.32 6.34
CA LEU A 70 -15.43 -2.09 6.46
C LEU A 70 -14.22 -2.26 7.39
N LEU A 71 -14.40 -2.98 8.50
CA LEU A 71 -13.32 -3.24 9.46
C LEU A 71 -12.26 -4.21 8.93
N ILE A 72 -12.64 -5.21 8.14
CA ILE A 72 -11.67 -6.18 7.61
C ILE A 72 -11.06 -5.67 6.31
N TYR A 73 -11.88 -5.36 5.30
CA TYR A 73 -11.40 -5.00 3.97
C TYR A 73 -11.03 -3.52 3.86
N GLY A 74 -11.68 -2.63 4.61
CA GLY A 74 -11.34 -1.20 4.63
C GLY A 74 -10.04 -0.93 5.40
N LEU A 75 -9.94 -1.42 6.63
CA LEU A 75 -8.75 -1.29 7.47
C LEU A 75 -7.58 -2.14 6.94
N GLY A 76 -7.85 -3.37 6.50
CA GLY A 76 -6.86 -4.21 5.82
C GLY A 76 -6.35 -3.57 4.53
N GLY A 77 -7.23 -3.04 3.68
CA GLY A 77 -6.87 -2.32 2.47
C GLY A 77 -6.14 -1.00 2.71
N LEU A 78 -6.35 -0.38 3.88
CA LEU A 78 -5.59 0.78 4.31
C LEU A 78 -4.18 0.40 4.74
N ILE A 79 -4.03 -0.59 5.63
CA ILE A 79 -2.76 -0.96 6.28
C ILE A 79 -1.83 -1.76 5.36
N ALA A 80 -2.36 -2.74 4.62
CA ALA A 80 -1.59 -3.62 3.75
C ALA A 80 -0.62 -2.89 2.79
N PRO A 81 -1.02 -1.81 2.07
CA PRO A 81 -0.10 -1.09 1.20
C PRO A 81 1.02 -0.37 1.95
N PHE A 82 0.79 0.14 3.16
CA PHE A 82 1.87 0.78 3.94
C PHE A 82 2.94 -0.24 4.33
N ILE A 83 2.53 -1.40 4.83
CA ILE A 83 3.45 -2.46 5.22
C ILE A 83 4.17 -3.02 3.98
N GLY A 84 3.43 -3.31 2.91
CA GLY A 84 4.01 -3.89 1.70
C GLY A 84 5.02 -2.97 1.00
N ILE A 85 4.69 -1.68 0.81
CA ILE A 85 5.60 -0.71 0.19
C ILE A 85 6.86 -0.55 1.03
N LYS A 86 6.73 -0.45 2.35
CA LYS A 86 7.89 -0.32 3.25
C LYS A 86 8.81 -1.54 3.22
N LEU A 87 8.24 -2.75 3.20
CA LEU A 87 9.04 -3.99 3.10
C LEU A 87 9.79 -4.08 1.76
N ILE A 88 9.16 -3.66 0.66
CA ILE A 88 9.81 -3.64 -0.65
C ILE A 88 10.94 -2.60 -0.67
N ASP A 89 10.70 -1.40 -0.14
CA ASP A 89 11.72 -0.35 -0.05
C ASP A 89 12.93 -0.80 0.76
N MET A 90 12.69 -1.40 1.94
CA MET A 90 13.75 -1.94 2.78
C MET A 90 14.53 -3.07 2.09
N LEU A 91 13.87 -3.92 1.30
CA LEU A 91 14.54 -4.97 0.52
C LEU A 91 15.41 -4.38 -0.60
N LEU A 92 14.92 -3.36 -1.30
CA LEU A 92 15.68 -2.69 -2.36
C LEU A 92 16.95 -2.04 -1.80
N VAL A 93 16.82 -1.34 -0.66
CA VAL A 93 17.95 -0.70 0.04
C VAL A 93 18.92 -1.76 0.58
N ALA A 94 18.44 -2.83 1.23
CA ALA A 94 19.29 -3.87 1.77
C ALA A 94 20.11 -4.61 0.69
N LEU A 95 19.53 -4.76 -0.50
CA LEU A 95 20.18 -5.39 -1.66
C LEU A 95 21.05 -4.41 -2.48
N HIS A 96 21.16 -3.14 -2.07
CA HIS A 96 21.87 -2.06 -2.80
C HIS A 96 21.47 -1.97 -4.28
N LEU A 97 20.19 -2.24 -4.58
CA LEU A 97 19.66 -2.13 -5.93
C LEU A 97 19.38 -0.66 -6.32
N VAL A 98 19.24 0.21 -5.31
CA VAL A 98 19.04 1.67 -5.40
C VAL A 98 19.71 2.32 -4.19
#